data_AF-A0AAJ2I414-F1
#
_entry.id   AF-A0AAJ2I414-F1
#
_cell.length_a   1.000
_cell.length_b   1.000
_cell.length_c   1.000
_cell.angle_alpha   90.00
_cell.angle_beta   90.00
_cell.angle_gamma   90.00
#
_symmetry.space_group_name_H-M   'P 1'
#
loop_
_entity.id
_entity.type
_entity.pdbx_description
1 polymer ?
#
loop_
_entity_poly.entity_id
_entity_poly.type
_entity_poly.pdbx_seq_one_letter_code
_entity_poly.pdbx_strand_id
1 'polypeptide(L)'
;MENPINGEVVAALTVFVRGGSGPSHSSLTSAFLAAGIVGLTRYSSGSLDSLNKVDRITEAARKVWQQPTRGRRLVEEILSIYRVAGIFGDPNLQMEVASLRSALLQRGWALDTDGRLDRLGDIDLEVGDRQALNDQLNRLRRNTEDAGLLLGTAKELLESVGKFVLEENGRLPGRRIDMPEVMTVSMETLGIMPVQVDASTEGGKQLRKVYQAVRTVVDAINELRNDHGTGHGRTLPSGVSVEAARFMIRQATMVAEMMLATHDRQMGRA
;
A
#
# COMPACT_ATOMS: atom_id res chain seq x y z
N MET A 1 -1.06 12.90 -4.47
CA MET A 1 -1.92 11.81 -3.97
C MET A 1 -3.20 11.81 -4.79
N GLU A 2 -3.50 10.72 -5.49
CA GLU A 2 -4.70 10.65 -6.31
C GLU A 2 -5.94 10.39 -5.45
N ASN A 3 -6.95 11.22 -5.62
CA ASN A 3 -8.20 11.10 -4.90
C ASN A 3 -8.95 9.84 -5.36
N PRO A 4 -9.36 8.92 -4.46
CA PRO A 4 -10.20 7.78 -4.83
C PRO A 4 -11.53 8.21 -5.43
N ILE A 5 -11.96 9.45 -5.16
CA ILE A 5 -13.22 9.98 -5.67
C ILE A 5 -13.04 10.49 -7.10
N ASN A 6 -13.84 9.94 -8.00
CA ASN A 6 -14.18 10.49 -9.31
C ASN A 6 -15.68 10.22 -9.59
N GLY A 7 -16.16 10.57 -10.79
CA GLY A 7 -17.58 10.44 -11.14
C GLY A 7 -18.06 9.00 -11.12
N GLU A 8 -17.21 8.08 -11.56
CA GLU A 8 -17.48 6.64 -11.61
C GLU A 8 -17.57 6.03 -10.21
N VAL A 9 -16.62 6.35 -9.32
CA VAL A 9 -16.62 5.88 -7.92
C VAL A 9 -17.83 6.44 -7.18
N VAL A 10 -18.20 7.71 -7.40
CA VAL A 10 -19.43 8.27 -6.81
C VAL A 10 -20.66 7.55 -7.32
N ALA A 11 -20.77 7.32 -8.63
CA ALA A 11 -21.88 6.58 -9.21
C ALA A 11 -22.00 5.18 -8.59
N ALA A 12 -20.88 4.45 -8.49
CA ALA A 12 -20.82 3.12 -7.88
C ALA A 12 -21.22 3.14 -6.39
N LEU A 13 -20.72 4.11 -5.61
CA LEU A 13 -21.10 4.25 -4.20
C LEU A 13 -22.60 4.53 -4.03
N THR A 14 -23.22 5.30 -4.93
CA THR A 14 -24.64 5.67 -4.78
C THR A 14 -25.61 4.53 -5.09
N VAL A 15 -25.19 3.45 -5.74
CA VAL A 15 -26.09 2.33 -6.10
C VAL A 15 -26.72 1.72 -4.84
N PHE A 16 -25.95 1.59 -3.76
CA PHE A 16 -26.37 0.97 -2.50
C PHE A 16 -27.37 1.79 -1.67
N VAL A 17 -27.68 3.02 -2.08
CA VAL A 17 -28.58 3.92 -1.31
C VAL A 17 -29.86 4.29 -2.06
N ARG A 18 -30.09 3.68 -3.24
CA ARG A 18 -31.29 3.90 -4.06
C ARG A 18 -32.48 3.11 -3.51
N GLY A 19 -33.69 3.55 -3.85
CA GLY A 19 -34.92 2.82 -3.54
C GLY A 19 -35.28 2.74 -2.05
N GLY A 20 -34.71 3.61 -1.20
CA GLY A 20 -34.94 3.59 0.25
C GLY A 20 -33.99 2.66 1.03
N SER A 21 -33.30 1.76 0.34
CA SER A 21 -32.31 0.84 0.89
C SER A 21 -31.04 1.55 1.39
N GLY A 22 -30.20 0.81 2.11
CA GLY A 22 -28.92 1.29 2.61
C GLY A 22 -29.05 2.23 3.81
N PRO A 23 -27.96 2.94 4.17
CA PRO A 23 -27.86 3.63 5.45
C PRO A 23 -28.81 4.79 5.64
N SER A 24 -29.01 5.15 6.91
CA SER A 24 -29.84 6.27 7.29
C SER A 24 -29.21 7.62 6.88
N HIS A 25 -30.05 8.65 6.74
CA HIS A 25 -29.57 10.00 6.49
C HIS A 25 -28.69 10.53 7.64
N SER A 26 -28.92 10.12 8.89
CA SER A 26 -28.08 10.50 10.02
C SER A 26 -26.69 9.85 9.93
N SER A 27 -26.61 8.56 9.58
CA SER A 27 -25.33 7.86 9.36
C SER A 27 -24.47 8.55 8.30
N LEU A 28 -25.07 8.94 7.17
CA LEU A 28 -24.37 9.70 6.12
C LEU A 28 -23.89 11.07 6.63
N THR A 29 -24.70 11.75 7.46
CA THR A 29 -24.29 13.03 8.07
C THR A 29 -23.05 12.84 8.95
N SER A 30 -23.02 11.79 9.76
CA SER A 30 -21.87 11.46 10.60
C SER A 30 -20.62 11.18 9.78
N ALA A 31 -20.75 10.39 8.69
CA ALA A 31 -19.64 10.15 7.77
C ALA A 31 -19.10 11.43 7.12
N PHE A 32 -19.98 12.34 6.69
CA PHE A 32 -19.55 13.60 6.09
C PHE A 32 -18.81 14.49 7.10
N LEU A 33 -19.31 14.57 8.34
CA LEU A 33 -18.66 15.31 9.41
C LEU A 33 -17.30 14.70 9.76
N ALA A 34 -17.22 13.37 9.83
CA ALA A 34 -15.96 12.66 10.05
C ALA A 34 -14.96 12.96 8.92
N ALA A 35 -15.41 13.03 7.67
CA ALA A 35 -14.59 13.44 6.52
C ALA A 35 -14.23 14.94 6.51
N GLY A 36 -14.67 15.73 7.49
CA GLY A 36 -14.42 17.17 7.58
C GLY A 36 -15.26 18.02 6.62
N ILE A 37 -16.37 17.46 6.13
CA ILE A 37 -17.28 18.13 5.19
C ILE A 37 -18.39 18.79 6.02
N VAL A 38 -18.33 20.12 6.10
CA VAL A 38 -19.29 20.96 6.82
C VAL A 38 -20.17 21.72 5.82
N GLY A 39 -21.40 22.08 6.24
CA GLY A 39 -22.30 22.88 5.41
C GLY A 39 -22.94 22.12 4.24
N LEU A 40 -22.97 20.78 4.28
CA LEU A 40 -24.03 20.03 3.60
C LEU A 40 -25.30 20.14 4.43
N THR A 41 -26.46 20.37 3.79
CA THR A 41 -27.74 20.44 4.51
C THR A 41 -27.91 19.19 5.38
N ARG A 42 -28.09 19.41 6.70
CA ARG A 42 -28.50 18.34 7.60
C ARG A 42 -29.86 17.89 7.12
N TYR A 43 -30.04 16.57 6.97
CA TYR A 43 -31.34 16.05 6.63
C TYR A 43 -32.31 16.35 7.78
N SER A 44 -33.39 17.07 7.46
CA SER A 44 -34.53 17.29 8.35
C SER A 44 -35.75 16.72 7.67
N SER A 45 -36.39 15.74 8.29
CA SER A 45 -37.61 15.13 7.76
C SER A 45 -38.68 16.20 7.52
N GLY A 46 -39.22 16.27 6.30
CA GLY A 46 -40.30 17.20 5.94
C GLY A 46 -39.85 18.54 5.34
N SER A 47 -38.54 18.79 5.15
CA SER A 47 -38.08 19.95 4.38
C SER A 47 -38.02 19.65 2.89
N LEU A 48 -38.70 20.48 2.08
CA LEU A 48 -38.65 20.44 0.60
C LEU A 48 -37.22 20.61 0.04
N ASP A 49 -36.32 21.19 0.84
CA ASP A 49 -34.91 21.45 0.51
C ASP A 49 -33.94 20.32 0.92
N SER A 50 -34.46 19.23 1.51
CA SER A 50 -33.60 18.13 1.95
C SER A 50 -33.18 17.22 0.79
N LEU A 51 -31.89 17.21 0.47
CA LEU A 51 -31.30 16.35 -0.56
C LEU A 51 -31.54 14.86 -0.24
N ASN A 52 -31.85 14.07 -1.27
CA ASN A 52 -31.95 12.60 -1.14
C ASN A 52 -30.55 11.97 -0.92
N LYS A 53 -30.48 10.68 -0.55
CA LYS A 53 -29.19 10.01 -0.22
C LYS A 53 -28.17 10.09 -1.36
N VAL A 54 -28.61 9.95 -2.61
CA VAL A 54 -27.76 9.98 -3.81
C VAL A 54 -27.15 11.37 -4.01
N ASP A 55 -27.98 12.41 -3.96
CA ASP A 55 -27.55 13.79 -4.13
C ASP A 55 -26.61 14.22 -2.99
N ARG A 56 -26.86 13.74 -1.77
CA ARG A 56 -26.01 14.01 -0.61
C ARG A 56 -24.59 13.44 -0.77
N ILE A 57 -24.47 12.18 -1.21
CA ILE A 57 -23.15 11.57 -1.47
C ILE A 57 -22.46 12.29 -2.63
N THR A 58 -23.21 12.63 -3.68
CA THR A 58 -22.68 13.32 -4.87
C THR A 58 -22.14 14.71 -4.52
N GLU A 59 -22.89 15.48 -3.74
CA GLU A 59 -22.49 16.82 -3.32
C GLU A 59 -21.33 16.79 -2.32
N ALA A 60 -21.31 15.81 -1.40
CA ALA A 60 -20.18 15.58 -0.52
C ALA A 60 -18.90 15.28 -1.29
N ALA A 61 -18.98 14.40 -2.29
CA ALA A 61 -17.85 14.03 -3.14
C ALA A 61 -17.32 15.23 -3.95
N ARG A 62 -18.20 16.07 -4.50
CA ARG A 62 -17.81 17.30 -5.22
C ARG A 62 -17.01 18.25 -4.34
N LYS A 63 -17.44 18.45 -3.08
CA LYS A 63 -16.73 19.33 -2.12
C LYS A 63 -15.30 18.89 -1.82
N VAL A 64 -14.99 17.61 -1.97
CA VAL A 64 -13.66 17.05 -1.68
C VAL A 64 -12.91 16.55 -2.92
N TRP A 65 -13.40 16.86 -4.13
CA TRP A 65 -12.83 16.35 -5.38
C TRP A 65 -11.36 16.74 -5.58
N GLN A 66 -11.02 17.97 -5.22
CA GLN A 66 -9.64 18.49 -5.28
C GLN A 66 -8.87 18.29 -3.95
N GLN A 67 -9.42 17.52 -3.00
CA GLN A 67 -8.85 17.32 -1.67
C GLN A 67 -8.63 15.81 -1.41
N PRO A 68 -7.54 15.22 -1.92
CA PRO A 68 -7.31 13.77 -1.90
C PRO A 68 -7.45 13.13 -0.51
N THR A 69 -6.91 13.76 0.54
CA THR A 69 -7.01 13.26 1.92
C THR A 69 -8.45 13.23 2.42
N ARG A 70 -9.23 14.28 2.14
CA ARG A 70 -10.65 14.33 2.57
C ARG A 70 -11.52 13.43 1.71
N GLY A 71 -11.20 13.28 0.42
CA GLY A 71 -11.87 12.36 -0.47
C GLY A 71 -11.67 10.91 -0.06
N ARG A 72 -10.44 10.51 0.28
CA ARG A 72 -10.15 9.20 0.89
C ARG A 72 -10.98 8.97 2.14
N ARG A 73 -10.93 9.91 3.08
CA ARG A 73 -11.67 9.79 4.34
C ARG A 73 -13.18 9.67 4.11
N LEU A 74 -13.75 10.42 3.17
CA LEU A 74 -15.16 10.29 2.81
C LEU A 74 -15.50 8.88 2.30
N VAL A 75 -14.68 8.31 1.41
CA VAL A 75 -14.90 6.94 0.91
C VAL A 75 -14.80 5.93 2.04
N GLU A 76 -13.78 6.01 2.90
CA GLU A 76 -13.59 5.10 4.03
C GLU A 76 -14.77 5.12 5.01
N GLU A 77 -15.31 6.30 5.33
CA GLU A 77 -16.49 6.45 6.20
C GLU A 77 -17.76 5.88 5.57
N ILE A 78 -17.97 6.07 4.27
CA ILE A 78 -19.11 5.46 3.54
C ILE A 78 -18.98 3.94 3.51
N LEU A 79 -17.79 3.40 3.20
CA LEU A 79 -17.54 1.97 3.20
C LEU A 79 -17.74 1.37 4.60
N SER A 80 -17.37 2.09 5.66
CA SER A 80 -17.64 1.70 7.05
C SER A 80 -19.11 1.47 7.33
N ILE A 81 -19.94 2.41 6.86
CA ILE A 81 -21.38 2.28 6.96
C ILE A 81 -21.89 1.09 6.14
N TYR A 82 -21.32 0.83 4.96
CA TYR A 82 -21.73 -0.30 4.11
C TYR A 82 -21.37 -1.65 4.71
N ARG A 83 -20.24 -1.74 5.42
CA ARG A 83 -19.87 -2.93 6.20
C ARG A 83 -20.90 -3.21 7.30
N VAL A 84 -21.28 -2.19 8.07
CA VAL A 84 -22.30 -2.31 9.12
C VAL A 84 -23.67 -2.71 8.54
N ALA A 85 -23.99 -2.23 7.34
CA ALA A 85 -25.22 -2.61 6.64
C ALA A 85 -25.18 -4.00 6.00
N GLY A 86 -24.05 -4.73 6.07
CA GLY A 86 -23.90 -6.08 5.50
C GLY A 86 -23.79 -6.13 3.98
N ILE A 87 -23.56 -5.00 3.30
CA ILE A 87 -23.56 -4.91 1.83
C ILE A 87 -22.55 -5.86 1.18
N PHE A 88 -21.36 -5.99 1.77
CA PHE A 88 -20.29 -6.82 1.18
C PHE A 88 -20.51 -8.33 1.36
N GLY A 89 -21.41 -8.73 2.27
CA GLY A 89 -21.79 -10.13 2.48
C GLY A 89 -23.07 -10.55 1.75
N ASP A 90 -23.81 -9.60 1.14
CA ASP A 90 -25.08 -9.89 0.48
C ASP A 90 -24.85 -10.54 -0.91
N PRO A 91 -25.33 -11.78 -1.13
CA PRO A 91 -25.21 -12.45 -2.44
C PRO A 91 -25.96 -11.71 -3.57
N ASN A 92 -26.96 -10.89 -3.25
CA ASN A 92 -27.73 -10.16 -4.25
C ASN A 92 -27.05 -8.89 -4.73
N LEU A 93 -25.99 -8.42 -4.05
CA LEU A 93 -25.27 -7.18 -4.36
C LEU A 93 -23.89 -7.43 -5.00
N GLN A 94 -23.60 -8.67 -5.40
CA GLN A 94 -22.27 -9.05 -5.91
C GLN A 94 -21.86 -8.25 -7.15
N MET A 95 -22.81 -7.94 -8.04
CA MET A 95 -22.53 -7.18 -9.25
C MET A 95 -22.19 -5.72 -8.93
N GLU A 96 -22.95 -5.09 -8.05
CA GLU A 96 -22.75 -3.72 -7.58
C GLU A 96 -21.42 -3.59 -6.82
N VAL A 97 -21.10 -4.56 -5.96
CA VAL A 97 -19.81 -4.64 -5.25
C VAL A 97 -18.66 -4.82 -6.24
N ALA A 98 -18.81 -5.67 -7.26
CA ALA A 98 -17.79 -5.83 -8.31
C ALA A 98 -17.59 -4.53 -9.12
N SER A 99 -18.66 -3.81 -9.44
CA SER A 99 -18.56 -2.49 -10.09
C SER A 99 -17.84 -1.46 -9.21
N LEU A 100 -18.14 -1.42 -7.91
CA LEU A 100 -17.43 -0.55 -6.96
C LEU A 100 -15.94 -0.89 -6.86
N ARG A 101 -15.59 -2.18 -6.80
CA ARG A 101 -14.18 -2.64 -6.84
C ARG A 101 -13.49 -2.16 -8.11
N SER A 102 -14.12 -2.35 -9.27
CA SER A 102 -13.56 -1.94 -10.56
C SER A 102 -13.32 -0.42 -10.63
N ALA A 103 -14.30 0.37 -10.19
CA ALA A 103 -14.19 1.83 -10.18
C ALA A 103 -13.06 2.34 -9.28
N LEU A 104 -12.92 1.75 -8.08
CA LEU A 104 -11.82 2.09 -7.15
C LEU A 104 -10.47 1.63 -7.70
N LEU A 105 -10.42 0.46 -8.34
CA LEU A 105 -9.20 -0.10 -8.93
C LEU A 105 -8.65 0.78 -10.04
N GLN A 106 -9.52 1.34 -10.89
CA GLN A 106 -9.12 2.34 -11.90
C GLN A 106 -8.53 3.63 -11.30
N ARG A 107 -8.81 3.90 -10.02
CA ARG A 107 -8.23 5.02 -9.24
C ARG A 107 -7.00 4.60 -8.43
N GLY A 108 -6.51 3.37 -8.60
CA GLY A 108 -5.36 2.83 -7.87
C GLY A 108 -5.67 2.41 -6.42
N TRP A 109 -6.93 2.10 -6.13
CA TRP A 109 -7.37 1.62 -4.81
C TRP A 109 -7.96 0.21 -4.93
N ALA A 110 -7.45 -0.71 -4.12
CA ALA A 110 -8.07 -2.01 -3.95
C ALA A 110 -9.18 -1.92 -2.89
N LEU A 111 -10.23 -2.68 -3.09
CA LEU A 111 -11.25 -2.91 -2.07
C LEU A 111 -11.22 -4.41 -1.78
N ASP A 112 -11.04 -4.83 -0.53
CA ASP A 112 -10.94 -6.25 -0.14
C ASP A 112 -12.34 -6.90 0.01
N THR A 113 -12.41 -8.20 0.31
CA THR A 113 -13.68 -8.93 0.46
C THR A 113 -14.57 -8.35 1.57
N ASP A 114 -13.98 -7.80 2.61
CA ASP A 114 -14.65 -7.22 3.77
C ASP A 114 -15.04 -5.74 3.55
N GLY A 115 -14.77 -5.18 2.36
CA GLY A 115 -15.08 -3.80 2.04
C GLY A 115 -14.14 -2.78 2.69
N ARG A 116 -12.90 -3.17 3.00
CA ARG A 116 -11.83 -2.25 3.43
C ARG A 116 -11.09 -1.74 2.20
N LEU A 117 -10.86 -0.43 2.22
CA LEU A 117 -10.14 0.26 1.17
C LEU A 117 -8.66 0.16 1.46
N ASP A 118 -7.94 -0.45 0.54
CA ASP A 118 -6.48 -0.50 0.55
C ASP A 118 -5.95 0.24 -0.67
N ARG A 119 -4.78 0.85 -0.55
CA ARG A 119 -4.14 1.43 -1.73
C ARG A 119 -3.55 0.28 -2.52
N LEU A 120 -3.77 0.27 -3.83
CA LEU A 120 -3.10 -0.72 -4.68
C LEU A 120 -1.59 -0.47 -4.61
N GLY A 121 -0.91 -1.21 -3.73
CA GLY A 121 0.50 -1.04 -3.46
C GLY A 121 0.95 -0.36 -2.19
N ASP A 122 0.11 -0.26 -1.17
CA ASP A 122 0.69 0.00 0.15
C ASP A 122 1.56 -1.20 0.56
N ILE A 123 2.69 -0.87 1.17
CA ILE A 123 3.63 -1.82 1.70
C ILE A 123 3.11 -2.21 3.08
N ASP A 124 2.45 -3.35 3.17
CA ASP A 124 2.03 -3.94 4.44
C ASP A 124 3.08 -4.96 4.88
N LEU A 125 4.11 -4.47 5.58
CA LEU A 125 5.18 -5.27 6.16
C LEU A 125 5.10 -5.11 7.68
N GLU A 126 4.78 -6.19 8.39
CA GLU A 126 4.90 -6.23 9.84
C GLU A 126 6.36 -6.56 10.23
N VAL A 127 7.11 -5.55 10.68
CA VAL A 127 8.51 -5.70 11.14
C VAL A 127 8.63 -5.87 12.66
N GLY A 128 7.53 -6.08 13.40
CA GLY A 128 7.53 -6.22 14.85
C GLY A 128 8.05 -4.97 15.59
N ASP A 129 8.66 -5.14 16.78
CA ASP A 129 9.15 -4.05 17.65
C ASP A 129 10.42 -3.32 17.14
N ARG A 130 10.76 -3.47 15.86
CA ARG A 130 11.98 -2.91 15.24
C ARG A 130 11.74 -1.44 14.86
N GLN A 131 11.89 -0.53 15.82
CA GLN A 131 11.60 0.91 15.66
C GLN A 131 12.24 1.56 14.42
N ALA A 132 13.50 1.27 14.10
CA ALA A 132 14.17 1.84 12.93
C ALA A 132 13.54 1.40 11.60
N LEU A 133 13.07 0.15 11.50
CA LEU A 133 12.38 -0.36 10.32
C LEU A 133 10.95 0.18 10.24
N ASN A 134 10.26 0.32 11.38
CA ASN A 134 8.96 0.98 11.46
C ASN A 134 9.03 2.45 10.99
N ASP A 135 10.07 3.18 11.36
CA ASP A 135 10.27 4.57 10.92
C ASP A 135 10.50 4.68 9.41
N GLN A 136 11.26 3.75 8.83
CA GLN A 136 11.46 3.69 7.38
C GLN A 136 10.14 3.37 6.67
N LEU A 137 9.40 2.35 7.14
CA LEU A 137 8.10 1.98 6.58
C LEU A 137 7.08 3.13 6.68
N ASN A 138 7.09 3.89 7.77
CA ASN A 138 6.25 5.08 7.93
C ASN A 138 6.63 6.22 6.96
N ARG A 139 7.91 6.39 6.64
CA ARG A 139 8.36 7.33 5.59
C ARG A 139 7.90 6.89 4.20
N LEU A 140 7.91 5.59 3.92
CA LEU A 140 7.38 5.00 2.68
C LEU A 140 5.90 5.34 2.49
N ARG A 141 5.11 5.17 3.56
CA ARG A 141 3.66 5.44 3.56
C ARG A 141 3.31 6.92 3.33
N ARG A 142 4.20 7.85 3.70
CA ARG A 142 3.94 9.31 3.64
C ARG A 142 4.36 9.98 2.33
N ASN A 143 5.34 9.41 1.59
CA ASN A 143 5.98 10.09 0.46
C ASN A 143 5.89 9.30 -0.86
N THR A 144 4.68 9.13 -1.39
CA THR A 144 4.43 8.24 -2.54
C THR A 144 4.52 8.86 -3.94
N GLU A 145 4.89 10.14 -4.06
CA GLU A 145 4.88 10.87 -5.34
C GLU A 145 6.28 11.24 -5.86
N ASP A 146 7.35 10.96 -5.09
CA ASP A 146 8.74 11.22 -5.51
C ASP A 146 9.46 9.90 -5.78
N ALA A 147 9.72 9.63 -7.06
CA ALA A 147 10.38 8.41 -7.49
C ALA A 147 11.82 8.27 -6.96
N GLY A 148 12.57 9.36 -6.85
CA GLY A 148 13.94 9.34 -6.32
C GLY A 148 13.97 9.03 -4.83
N LEU A 149 13.02 9.58 -4.07
CA LEU A 149 12.85 9.28 -2.65
C LEU A 149 12.38 7.84 -2.40
N LEU A 150 11.47 7.33 -3.24
CA LEU A 150 11.03 5.94 -3.19
C LEU A 150 12.20 4.97 -3.43
N LEU A 151 13.02 5.20 -4.46
CA LEU A 151 14.21 4.38 -4.74
C LEU A 151 15.25 4.48 -3.62
N GLY A 152 15.46 5.68 -3.07
CA GLY A 152 16.33 5.89 -1.90
C GLY A 152 15.88 5.06 -0.71
N THR A 153 14.58 5.08 -0.41
CA THR A 153 14.04 4.36 0.74
C THR A 153 14.00 2.85 0.52
N ALA A 154 13.78 2.38 -0.72
CA ALA A 154 13.88 0.96 -1.06
C ALA A 154 15.28 0.39 -0.75
N LYS A 155 16.33 1.14 -1.12
CA LYS A 155 17.72 0.80 -0.77
C LYS A 155 17.95 0.82 0.74
N GLU A 156 17.52 1.87 1.42
CA GLU A 156 17.70 2.00 2.87
C GLU A 156 17.02 0.84 3.63
N LEU A 157 15.82 0.41 3.22
CA LEU A 157 15.12 -0.73 3.79
C LEU A 157 15.94 -2.02 3.65
N LEU A 158 16.37 -2.35 2.44
CA LEU A 158 17.16 -3.55 2.17
C LEU A 158 18.48 -3.55 2.94
N GLU A 159 19.18 -2.41 2.97
CA GLU A 159 20.43 -2.27 3.70
C GLU A 159 20.21 -2.40 5.22
N SER A 160 19.12 -1.87 5.75
CA SER A 160 18.79 -1.96 7.18
C SER A 160 18.44 -3.38 7.58
N VAL A 161 17.65 -4.10 6.77
CA VAL A 161 17.31 -5.51 7.00
C VAL A 161 18.54 -6.40 6.91
N GLY A 162 19.38 -6.21 5.89
CA GLY A 162 20.62 -6.96 5.75
C GLY A 162 21.57 -6.73 6.92
N LYS A 163 21.75 -5.48 7.37
CA LYS A 163 22.55 -5.15 8.57
C LYS A 163 21.97 -5.76 9.83
N PHE A 164 20.65 -5.68 10.03
CA PHE A 164 19.98 -6.30 11.16
C PHE A 164 20.24 -7.81 11.22
N VAL A 165 20.10 -8.51 10.09
CA VAL A 165 20.40 -9.95 10.00
C VAL A 165 21.87 -10.23 10.35
N LEU A 166 22.81 -9.43 9.84
CA LEU A 166 24.23 -9.62 10.16
C LEU A 166 24.54 -9.34 11.63
N GLU A 167 23.90 -8.33 12.22
CA GLU A 167 24.07 -7.95 13.62
C GLU A 167 23.55 -9.04 14.57
N GLU A 168 22.32 -9.51 14.37
CA GLU A 168 21.72 -10.58 15.18
C GLU A 168 22.48 -11.91 15.07
N ASN A 169 23.19 -12.14 13.95
CA ASN A 169 24.03 -13.31 13.75
C ASN A 169 25.50 -13.10 14.19
N GLY A 170 25.87 -11.94 14.73
CA GLY A 170 27.24 -11.62 15.13
C GLY A 170 28.24 -11.54 13.97
N ARG A 171 27.75 -11.28 12.75
CA ARG A 171 28.52 -11.23 11.49
C ARG A 171 28.63 -9.84 10.89
N LEU A 172 28.15 -8.80 11.57
CA LEU A 172 28.26 -7.42 11.08
C LEU A 172 29.75 -6.98 11.05
N PRO A 173 30.32 -6.64 9.88
CA PRO A 173 31.73 -6.27 9.79
C PRO A 173 32.02 -4.93 10.48
N GLY A 174 33.16 -4.84 11.17
CA GLY A 174 33.65 -3.59 11.78
C GLY A 174 34.16 -2.53 10.78
N ARG A 175 34.04 -2.79 9.48
CA ARG A 175 34.42 -1.86 8.40
C ARG A 175 33.17 -1.39 7.66
N ARG A 176 33.32 -0.29 6.91
CA ARG A 176 32.30 0.13 5.97
C ARG A 176 32.12 -0.94 4.89
N ILE A 177 30.90 -1.42 4.75
CA ILE A 177 30.43 -2.31 3.69
C ILE A 177 29.36 -1.58 2.89
N ASP A 178 29.30 -1.84 1.59
CA ASP A 178 28.27 -1.26 0.72
C ASP A 178 27.04 -2.17 0.64
N MET A 179 25.96 -1.66 0.04
CA MET A 179 24.69 -2.41 -0.05
C MET A 179 24.85 -3.77 -0.76
N PRO A 180 25.52 -3.88 -1.93
CA PRO A 180 25.75 -5.18 -2.57
C PRO A 180 26.44 -6.20 -1.65
N GLU A 181 27.44 -5.75 -0.88
CA GLU A 181 28.12 -6.59 0.08
C GLU A 181 27.23 -6.98 1.26
N VAL A 182 26.50 -6.02 1.86
CA VAL A 182 25.51 -6.27 2.93
C VAL A 182 24.52 -7.35 2.51
N MET A 183 23.95 -7.23 1.31
CA MET A 183 22.92 -8.14 0.81
C MET A 183 23.50 -9.53 0.51
N THR A 184 24.69 -9.60 -0.09
CA THR A 184 25.34 -10.89 -0.38
C THR A 184 25.62 -11.65 0.91
N VAL A 185 26.27 -11.03 1.90
CA VAL A 185 26.67 -11.72 3.14
C VAL A 185 25.45 -12.08 4.00
N SER A 186 24.41 -11.22 4.04
CA SER A 186 23.19 -11.51 4.79
C SER A 186 22.39 -12.66 4.17
N MET A 187 22.23 -12.69 2.84
CA MET A 187 21.56 -13.81 2.15
C MET A 187 22.35 -15.12 2.27
N GLU A 188 23.68 -15.08 2.23
CA GLU A 188 24.54 -16.23 2.52
C GLU A 188 24.36 -16.74 3.96
N THR A 189 24.29 -15.82 4.92
CA THR A 189 24.06 -16.14 6.34
C THR A 189 22.73 -16.84 6.54
N LEU A 190 21.68 -16.41 5.83
CA LEU A 190 20.36 -17.01 5.90
C LEU A 190 20.21 -18.29 5.08
N GLY A 191 21.22 -18.70 4.29
CA GLY A 191 21.14 -19.90 3.47
C GLY A 191 20.22 -19.78 2.25
N ILE A 192 19.91 -18.55 1.81
CA ILE A 192 18.95 -18.26 0.74
C ILE A 192 19.62 -17.83 -0.56
N MET A 193 20.92 -18.09 -0.72
CA MET A 193 21.59 -17.84 -1.99
C MET A 193 21.14 -18.85 -3.04
N PRO A 194 21.05 -18.46 -4.33
CA PRO A 194 20.71 -19.40 -5.41
C PRO A 194 21.60 -20.65 -5.45
N VAL A 195 22.89 -20.48 -5.17
CA VAL A 195 23.87 -21.58 -5.15
C VAL A 195 23.63 -22.56 -4.00
N GLN A 196 22.99 -22.12 -2.92
CA GLN A 196 22.68 -22.94 -1.74
C GLN A 196 21.39 -23.77 -1.92
N VAL A 197 20.57 -23.48 -2.94
CA VAL A 197 19.37 -24.27 -3.25
C VAL A 197 19.76 -25.59 -3.92
N ASP A 198 19.37 -26.73 -3.36
CA ASP A 198 19.52 -28.02 -4.02
C ASP A 198 18.60 -28.11 -5.24
N ALA A 199 19.19 -28.25 -6.43
CA ALA A 199 18.44 -28.32 -7.68
C ALA A 199 17.99 -29.74 -8.04
N SER A 200 18.39 -30.75 -7.25
CA SER A 200 18.00 -32.13 -7.44
C SER A 200 16.63 -32.46 -6.83
N THR A 201 16.16 -31.65 -5.87
CA THR A 201 14.86 -31.81 -5.24
C THR A 201 13.73 -31.36 -6.16
N GLU A 202 12.52 -31.85 -5.89
CA GLU A 202 11.32 -31.39 -6.56
C GLU A 202 11.14 -29.87 -6.36
N GLY A 203 10.97 -29.12 -7.45
CA GLY A 203 10.88 -27.66 -7.43
C GLY A 203 12.21 -26.91 -7.21
N GLY A 204 13.33 -27.60 -6.93
CA GLY A 204 14.61 -26.97 -6.58
C GLY A 204 15.18 -26.06 -7.67
N LYS A 205 15.04 -26.46 -8.94
CA LYS A 205 15.44 -25.62 -10.10
C LYS A 205 14.62 -24.33 -10.21
N GLN A 206 13.32 -24.40 -9.92
CA GLN A 206 12.41 -23.27 -9.96
C GLN A 206 12.69 -22.31 -8.80
N LEU A 207 12.89 -22.84 -7.59
CA LEU A 207 13.25 -22.04 -6.42
C LEU A 207 14.58 -21.32 -6.62
N ARG A 208 15.59 -22.01 -7.18
CA ARG A 208 16.88 -21.38 -7.53
C ARG A 208 16.69 -20.19 -8.49
N LYS A 209 15.82 -20.31 -9.49
CA LYS A 209 15.51 -19.21 -10.42
C LYS A 209 14.84 -18.03 -9.71
N VAL A 210 13.95 -18.29 -8.75
CA VAL A 210 13.31 -17.23 -7.95
C VAL A 210 14.36 -16.47 -7.14
N TYR A 211 15.28 -17.16 -6.46
CA TYR A 211 16.36 -16.50 -5.71
C TYR A 211 17.33 -15.74 -6.62
N GLN A 212 17.57 -16.20 -7.86
CA GLN A 212 18.33 -15.44 -8.85
C GLN A 212 17.60 -14.14 -9.21
N ALA A 213 16.29 -14.20 -9.45
CA ALA A 213 15.49 -13.01 -9.76
C ALA A 213 15.48 -12.02 -8.59
N VAL A 214 15.35 -12.50 -7.34
CA VAL A 214 15.48 -11.67 -6.15
C VAL A 214 16.80 -10.91 -6.13
N ARG A 215 17.92 -11.59 -6.40
CA ARG A 215 19.24 -10.95 -6.45
C ARG A 215 19.31 -9.87 -7.52
N THR A 216 18.83 -10.17 -8.73
CA THR A 216 18.76 -9.20 -9.83
C THR A 216 17.95 -7.97 -9.46
N VAL A 217 16.83 -8.13 -8.74
CA VAL A 217 16.02 -7.01 -8.26
C VAL A 217 16.78 -6.15 -7.26
N VAL A 218 17.46 -6.76 -6.29
CA VAL A 218 18.26 -6.06 -5.27
C VAL A 218 19.36 -5.23 -5.94
N ASP A 219 20.08 -5.82 -6.90
CA ASP A 219 21.14 -5.14 -7.65
C ASP A 219 20.58 -3.98 -8.48
N ALA A 220 19.48 -4.21 -9.20
CA ALA A 220 18.82 -3.18 -10.00
C ALA A 220 18.31 -2.00 -9.15
N ILE A 221 17.81 -2.24 -7.94
CA ILE A 221 17.41 -1.16 -7.01
C ILE A 221 18.62 -0.33 -6.59
N ASN A 222 19.76 -0.97 -6.31
CA ASN A 222 21.00 -0.25 -5.96
C ASN A 222 21.47 0.62 -7.12
N GLU A 223 21.50 0.07 -8.35
CA GLU A 223 21.87 0.79 -9.57
C GLU A 223 20.92 1.96 -9.85
N LEU A 224 19.60 1.70 -9.89
CA LEU A 224 18.59 2.74 -10.11
C LEU A 224 18.65 3.84 -9.05
N ARG A 225 18.93 3.53 -7.79
CA ARG A 225 19.15 4.56 -6.76
C ARG A 225 20.42 5.36 -7.06
N ASN A 226 21.52 4.71 -7.43
CA ASN A 226 22.78 5.41 -7.68
C ASN A 226 22.65 6.33 -8.91
N ASP A 227 21.90 5.90 -9.92
CA ASP A 227 21.69 6.66 -11.15
C ASP A 227 20.57 7.72 -11.01
N HIS A 228 19.50 7.43 -10.29
CA HIS A 228 18.26 8.24 -10.26
C HIS A 228 17.80 8.71 -8.87
N GLY A 229 18.54 8.41 -7.81
CA GLY A 229 18.23 8.84 -6.44
C GLY A 229 18.59 10.31 -6.14
N THR A 230 18.09 10.83 -5.03
CA THR A 230 18.24 12.24 -4.61
C THR A 230 19.62 12.59 -4.04
N GLY A 231 20.54 11.64 -3.95
CA GLY A 231 21.82 11.75 -3.21
C GLY A 231 22.91 12.63 -3.82
N HIS A 232 22.71 13.15 -5.04
CA HIS A 232 23.75 13.92 -5.77
C HIS A 232 23.26 15.26 -6.35
N GLY A 233 22.14 15.82 -5.87
CA GLY A 233 21.71 17.16 -6.26
C GLY A 233 21.42 17.29 -7.76
N ARG A 234 20.44 16.54 -8.27
CA ARG A 234 20.05 16.60 -9.68
C ARG A 234 19.26 17.87 -10.01
N THR A 235 19.44 18.34 -11.25
CA THR A 235 18.70 19.45 -11.87
C THR A 235 17.60 18.98 -12.84
N LEU A 236 17.45 17.66 -13.06
CA LEU A 236 16.47 17.04 -13.97
C LEU A 236 15.69 15.90 -13.28
N PRO A 237 14.40 15.69 -13.61
CA PRO A 237 13.56 14.62 -13.05
C PRO A 237 14.16 13.22 -13.24
N SER A 238 13.77 12.26 -12.39
CA SER A 238 14.15 10.84 -12.55
C SER A 238 13.61 10.30 -13.87
N GLY A 239 14.43 9.55 -14.62
CA GLY A 239 13.97 8.81 -15.81
C GLY A 239 13.04 7.64 -15.48
N VAL A 240 12.85 7.37 -14.18
CA VAL A 240 11.97 6.35 -13.62
C VAL A 240 10.63 6.99 -13.28
N SER A 241 9.53 6.40 -13.77
CA SER A 241 8.18 6.87 -13.41
C SER A 241 7.87 6.58 -11.94
N VAL A 242 6.92 7.32 -11.36
CA VAL A 242 6.48 7.10 -9.98
C VAL A 242 5.88 5.70 -9.81
N GLU A 243 5.17 5.18 -10.83
CA GLU A 243 4.62 3.83 -10.84
C GLU A 243 5.73 2.77 -10.81
N ALA A 244 6.78 2.93 -11.62
CA ALA A 244 7.93 2.04 -11.63
C ALA A 244 8.67 2.07 -10.29
N ALA A 245 8.88 3.26 -9.70
CA ALA A 245 9.47 3.39 -8.37
C ALA A 245 8.61 2.74 -7.28
N ARG A 246 7.27 2.87 -7.38
CA ARG A 246 6.32 2.17 -6.50
C ARG A 246 6.35 0.66 -6.67
N PHE A 247 6.61 0.14 -7.87
CA PHE A 247 6.78 -1.29 -8.07
C PHE A 247 8.09 -1.78 -7.43
N MET A 248 9.20 -1.09 -7.66
CA MET A 248 10.52 -1.44 -7.09
C MET A 248 10.50 -1.54 -5.57
N ILE A 249 9.81 -0.62 -4.91
CA ILE A 249 9.74 -0.58 -3.45
C ILE A 249 8.89 -1.70 -2.85
N ARG A 250 7.85 -2.15 -3.57
CA ARG A 250 7.12 -3.37 -3.21
C ARG A 250 8.03 -4.58 -3.34
N GLN A 251 8.84 -4.65 -4.39
CA GLN A 251 9.80 -5.74 -4.54
C GLN A 251 10.83 -5.72 -3.40
N ALA A 252 11.36 -4.55 -3.03
CA ALA A 252 12.26 -4.39 -1.88
C ALA A 252 11.62 -4.92 -0.58
N THR A 253 10.32 -4.65 -0.41
CA THR A 253 9.55 -5.15 0.74
C THR A 253 9.45 -6.66 0.74
N MET A 254 9.06 -7.27 -0.38
CA MET A 254 8.94 -8.73 -0.47
C MET A 254 10.28 -9.43 -0.15
N VAL A 255 11.39 -8.83 -0.58
CA VAL A 255 12.73 -9.33 -0.23
C VAL A 255 13.02 -9.16 1.27
N ALA A 256 12.71 -8.00 1.84
CA ALA A 256 12.87 -7.75 3.26
C ALA A 256 12.05 -8.74 4.12
N GLU A 257 10.80 -8.98 3.74
CA GLU A 257 9.91 -9.95 4.38
C GLU A 257 10.49 -11.36 4.31
N MET A 258 10.93 -11.80 3.12
CA MET A 258 11.55 -13.11 2.94
C MET A 258 12.78 -13.29 3.85
N MET A 259 13.63 -12.25 3.96
CA MET A 259 14.82 -12.29 4.80
C MET A 259 14.47 -12.34 6.29
N LEU A 260 13.56 -11.48 6.75
CA LEU A 260 13.13 -11.43 8.14
C LEU A 260 12.38 -12.71 8.56
N ALA A 261 11.47 -13.21 7.73
CA ALA A 261 10.77 -14.47 7.99
C ALA A 261 11.72 -15.67 8.02
N THR A 262 12.78 -15.66 7.19
CA THR A 262 13.81 -16.70 7.25
C THR A 262 14.66 -16.58 8.50
N HIS A 263 15.05 -15.36 8.86
CA HIS A 263 15.78 -15.07 10.10
C HIS A 263 14.99 -15.49 11.34
N ASP A 264 13.73 -15.08 11.46
CA ASP A 264 12.91 -15.35 12.64
C ASP A 264 12.62 -16.85 12.79
N ARG A 265 12.49 -17.59 11.68
CA ARG A 265 12.47 -19.07 11.71
C ARG A 265 13.79 -19.67 12.22
N GLN A 266 14.93 -19.17 11.79
CA GLN A 266 16.25 -19.65 12.24
C GLN A 266 16.50 -19.34 13.73
N MET A 267 15.95 -18.24 14.23
CA MET A 267 16.05 -17.82 15.63
C MET A 267 14.96 -18.40 16.54
N GLY A 268 14.03 -19.21 16.01
CA GLY A 268 12.94 -19.81 16.79
C GLY A 268 11.87 -18.82 17.27
N ARG A 269 11.66 -17.72 16.55
CA ARG A 269 10.70 -16.64 16.86
C ARG A 269 9.41 -16.71 16.03
N ALA A 270 9.30 -17.72 15.15
CA ALA A 270 8.19 -17.93 14.23
C ALA A 270 7.12 -18.87 14.80
#